data_AF-A0A6J8D9G2-F1
#
_entry.id   AF-A0A6J8D9G2-F1
#
_cell.length_a   1.000
_cell.length_b   1.000
_cell.length_c   1.000
_cell.angle_alpha   90.00
_cell.angle_beta   90.00
_cell.angle_gamma   90.00
#
_symmetry.space_group_name_H-M   'P 1'
#
loop_
_entity.id
_entity.type
_entity.pdbx_description
1 polymer ?
#
loop_
_entity_poly.entity_id
_entity_poly.type
_entity_poly.pdbx_seq_one_letter_code
_entity_poly.pdbx_strand_id
1 'polypeptide(L)'
;MWFIPLDEVHQAIREHELSKSTKYITVKKDKMFGKEDFDLLHSEVRFEDTQKSTVPYIPYDGVPFIIVGRKRMACHHGKDTHLKEKERKKVKDHPVGDHDYKKKRKLLQPTKKKDCSAGIRVRHIIRFPDYQVSDCGKRSEKDADASLIQPIDEDLKKYIGLMVVQHQVGSTFQMKLLLEVYVKQTLFNGHNIPSRLNKRFWPSIKDIKNHMALALLRLHNTNVDQAVVSELVTKWEIENPKDNFFIRVKKDNDDEINQDIPLCPENDDDDDDNGEDLMLDDETLKSVSVTDEKFLFIHQSDFQKQLLLKYGQEMCLMDATYRTTQYAVPLYFICVPTTVNYMTVATFITETEDSNSIKKVLLQLRQ
;
A
#
# COMPACT_ATOMS: atom_id res chain seq x y z
N MET A 1 -25.19 12.08 21.33
CA MET A 1 -25.39 12.35 22.77
C MET A 1 -24.13 11.91 23.47
N TRP A 2 -23.56 12.80 24.28
CA TRP A 2 -22.33 12.55 25.03
C TRP A 2 -22.71 12.18 26.46
N PHE A 3 -21.99 11.23 27.03
CA PHE A 3 -22.13 10.79 28.41
C PHE A 3 -20.73 10.67 28.98
N ILE A 4 -20.54 11.06 30.24
CA ILE A 4 -19.21 11.08 30.87
C ILE A 4 -18.94 9.70 31.51
N PRO A 5 -19.74 9.24 32.48
CA PRO A 5 -19.63 7.88 32.98
C PRO A 5 -20.38 6.88 32.09
N LEU A 6 -19.87 5.64 32.05
CA LEU A 6 -20.52 4.54 31.35
C LEU A 6 -21.90 4.19 31.94
N ASP A 7 -22.10 4.44 33.24
CA ASP A 7 -23.36 4.16 33.94
C ASP A 7 -24.51 5.05 33.49
N GLU A 8 -24.24 6.31 33.15
CA GLU A 8 -25.24 7.21 32.56
C GLU A 8 -25.71 6.69 31.20
N VAL A 9 -24.80 6.15 30.38
CA VAL A 9 -25.18 5.52 29.11
C VAL A 9 -26.12 4.34 29.36
N HIS A 10 -25.81 3.50 30.34
CA HIS A 10 -26.65 2.37 30.70
C HIS A 10 -28.02 2.82 31.23
N GLN A 11 -28.07 3.89 32.01
CA GLN A 11 -29.33 4.48 32.48
C GLN A 11 -30.17 5.05 31.33
N ALA A 12 -29.57 5.84 30.43
CA ALA A 12 -30.26 6.39 29.28
C ALA A 12 -30.82 5.30 28.36
N ILE A 13 -30.08 4.20 28.17
CA ILE A 13 -30.59 3.03 27.44
C ILE A 13 -31.80 2.44 28.17
N ARG A 14 -31.74 2.25 29.50
CA ARG A 14 -32.87 1.72 30.29
C ARG A 14 -34.11 2.62 30.22
N GLU A 15 -33.95 3.93 30.32
CA GLU A 15 -35.05 4.89 30.22
C GLU A 15 -35.70 4.85 28.84
N HIS A 16 -34.89 4.79 27.77
CA HIS A 16 -35.40 4.62 26.41
C HIS A 16 -36.10 3.27 26.21
N GLU A 17 -35.59 2.19 26.82
CA GLU A 17 -36.25 0.88 26.80
C GLU A 17 -37.63 0.91 27.47
N LEU A 18 -37.74 1.58 28.63
CA LEU A 18 -39.00 1.72 29.37
C LEU A 18 -39.99 2.60 28.61
N SER A 19 -39.55 3.77 28.13
CA SER A 19 -40.39 4.72 27.40
C SER A 19 -40.98 4.14 26.12
N LYS A 20 -40.17 3.41 25.34
CA LYS A 20 -40.60 2.84 24.06
C LYS A 20 -41.09 1.39 24.15
N SER A 21 -41.10 0.80 25.34
CA SER A 21 -41.38 -0.62 25.57
C SER A 21 -40.57 -1.53 24.63
N THR A 22 -39.33 -1.15 24.31
CA THR A 22 -38.40 -1.92 23.48
C THR A 22 -37.28 -2.47 24.33
N LYS A 23 -36.80 -3.68 24.03
CA LYS A 23 -35.62 -4.28 24.67
C LYS A 23 -34.50 -4.46 23.67
N TYR A 24 -33.26 -4.25 24.07
CA TYR A 24 -32.08 -4.41 23.22
C TYR A 24 -31.18 -5.54 23.71
N ILE A 25 -30.53 -6.21 22.76
CA ILE A 25 -29.53 -7.26 22.99
C ILE A 25 -28.18 -6.80 22.46
N THR A 26 -27.10 -7.15 23.16
CA THR A 26 -25.74 -6.88 22.69
C THR A 26 -25.42 -7.80 21.52
N VAL A 27 -25.04 -7.22 20.39
CA VAL A 27 -24.64 -7.94 19.17
C VAL A 27 -23.12 -8.06 19.07
N LYS A 28 -22.42 -6.95 19.35
CA LYS A 28 -20.96 -6.89 19.35
C LYS A 28 -20.50 -5.97 20.47
N LYS A 29 -19.45 -6.35 21.18
CA LYS A 29 -18.76 -5.54 22.19
C LYS A 29 -17.27 -5.81 22.06
N ASP A 30 -16.48 -4.75 21.92
CA ASP A 30 -15.02 -4.88 21.91
C ASP A 30 -14.50 -5.20 23.31
N LYS A 31 -13.37 -5.92 23.39
CA LYS A 31 -12.79 -6.41 24.66
C LYS A 31 -12.48 -5.27 25.65
N MET A 32 -12.08 -4.12 25.11
CA MET A 32 -11.65 -2.93 25.85
C MET A 32 -12.81 -1.98 26.19
N PHE A 33 -14.03 -2.26 25.72
CA PHE A 33 -15.18 -1.40 26.03
C PHE A 33 -15.54 -1.46 27.53
N GLY A 34 -15.41 -0.31 28.21
CA GLY A 34 -15.76 -0.12 29.62
C GLY A 34 -14.72 -0.63 30.63
N LYS A 35 -13.47 -0.81 30.21
CA LYS A 35 -12.35 -0.93 31.16
C LYS A 35 -11.81 0.48 31.50
N GLU A 36 -10.89 0.56 32.45
CA GLU A 36 -10.16 1.80 32.76
C GLU A 36 -8.65 1.63 32.51
N ASP A 37 -8.14 0.40 32.64
CA ASP A 37 -6.76 0.05 32.30
C ASP A 37 -6.57 -0.10 30.79
N PHE A 38 -5.93 0.89 30.16
CA PHE A 38 -5.61 0.90 28.74
C PHE A 38 -4.14 1.23 28.50
N ASP A 39 -3.52 0.51 27.57
CA ASP A 39 -2.21 0.89 27.05
C ASP A 39 -2.40 1.97 25.99
N LEU A 40 -2.12 3.22 26.38
CA LEU A 40 -2.23 4.39 25.51
C LEU A 40 -1.04 4.49 24.53
N LEU A 41 0.05 3.75 24.74
CA LEU A 41 1.29 3.93 23.99
C LEU A 41 1.14 3.57 22.49
N HIS A 42 0.26 2.62 22.19
CA HIS A 42 -0.01 2.13 20.83
C HIS A 42 -1.35 2.62 20.27
N SER A 43 -2.03 3.53 20.98
CA SER A 43 -3.35 4.01 20.57
C SER A 43 -3.24 5.25 19.69
N GLU A 44 -3.91 5.23 18.55
CA GLU A 44 -3.96 6.34 17.60
C GLU A 44 -4.79 7.51 18.15
N VAL A 45 -4.20 8.71 18.18
CA VAL A 45 -4.87 9.96 18.58
C VAL A 45 -5.54 10.58 17.37
N ARG A 46 -6.83 10.91 17.48
CA ARG A 46 -7.66 11.45 16.39
C ARG A 46 -8.28 12.77 16.80
N PHE A 47 -8.54 13.64 15.82
CA PHE A 47 -9.28 14.90 16.04
C PHE A 47 -10.68 14.88 15.41
N GLU A 48 -10.91 14.00 14.44
CA GLU A 48 -12.23 13.70 13.88
C GLU A 48 -12.32 12.25 13.39
N ASP A 49 -13.52 11.79 13.06
CA ASP A 49 -13.71 10.52 12.38
C ASP A 49 -13.34 10.62 10.89
N THR A 50 -12.46 9.73 10.41
CA THR A 50 -12.02 9.63 9.00
C THR A 50 -13.18 9.48 8.00
N GLN A 51 -14.24 8.77 8.40
CA GLN A 51 -15.39 8.49 7.54
C GLN A 51 -16.65 9.16 8.08
N LYS A 52 -17.22 10.09 7.30
CA LYS A 52 -18.50 10.77 7.61
C LYS A 52 -19.72 9.82 7.70
N SER A 53 -19.62 8.62 7.12
CA SER A 53 -20.66 7.57 7.19
C SER A 53 -20.70 6.85 8.55
N THR A 54 -19.74 7.13 9.41
CA THR A 54 -19.61 6.54 10.74
C THR A 54 -20.76 6.96 11.66
N VAL A 55 -21.27 6.03 12.47
CA VAL A 55 -22.36 6.32 13.41
C VAL A 55 -22.04 5.75 14.81
N PRO A 56 -21.99 6.59 15.87
CA PRO A 56 -22.07 8.05 15.83
C PRO A 56 -20.78 8.68 15.27
N TYR A 57 -20.93 9.69 14.41
CA TYR A 57 -19.83 10.50 13.84
C TYR A 57 -19.37 11.53 14.88
N ILE A 58 -18.05 11.65 15.04
CA ILE A 58 -17.39 12.65 15.89
C ILE A 58 -16.82 13.73 14.97
N PRO A 59 -17.42 14.95 14.94
CA PRO A 59 -16.91 16.05 14.14
C PRO A 59 -15.61 16.63 14.75
N TYR A 60 -14.83 17.33 13.92
CA TYR A 60 -13.69 18.11 14.39
C TYR A 60 -14.15 19.24 15.34
N ASP A 61 -13.74 19.16 16.60
CA ASP A 61 -13.95 20.17 17.64
C ASP A 61 -12.62 20.71 18.22
N GLY A 62 -11.50 20.34 17.59
CA GLY A 62 -10.14 20.69 18.01
C GLY A 62 -9.63 19.92 19.23
N VAL A 63 -10.45 19.05 19.84
CA VAL A 63 -10.07 18.26 21.02
C VAL A 63 -9.62 16.87 20.58
N PRO A 64 -8.37 16.47 20.83
CA PRO A 64 -7.91 15.13 20.50
C PRO A 64 -8.64 14.07 21.33
N PHE A 65 -8.88 12.92 20.71
CA PHE A 65 -9.53 11.77 21.34
C PHE A 65 -8.97 10.43 20.86
N ILE A 66 -9.10 9.41 21.70
CA ILE A 66 -8.77 8.01 21.40
C ILE A 66 -10.05 7.18 21.47
N ILE A 67 -10.24 6.27 20.51
CA ILE A 67 -11.37 5.33 20.51
C ILE A 67 -10.96 4.06 21.26
N VAL A 68 -11.47 3.92 22.48
CA VAL A 68 -11.18 2.78 23.36
C VAL A 68 -11.92 1.52 22.95
N GLY A 69 -13.16 1.67 22.47
CA GLY A 69 -13.94 0.51 22.04
C GLY A 69 -15.34 0.83 21.57
N ARG A 70 -15.97 -0.15 20.93
CA ARG A 70 -17.30 -0.01 20.33
C ARG A 70 -18.25 -1.08 20.89
N LYS A 71 -19.51 -0.69 21.09
CA LYS A 71 -20.60 -1.59 21.50
C LYS A 71 -21.80 -1.37 20.58
N ARG A 72 -22.30 -2.45 19.98
CA ARG A 72 -23.48 -2.47 19.13
C ARG A 72 -24.56 -3.32 19.75
N MET A 73 -25.75 -2.74 19.89
CA MET A 73 -26.94 -3.40 20.39
C MET A 73 -28.02 -3.37 19.31
N ALA A 74 -28.81 -4.43 19.21
CA ALA A 74 -29.96 -4.52 18.30
C ALA A 74 -31.23 -4.82 19.08
N CYS A 75 -32.38 -4.42 18.56
CA CYS A 75 -33.66 -4.73 19.16
C CYS A 75 -33.83 -6.25 19.35
N HIS A 76 -34.47 -6.65 20.44
CA HIS A 76 -34.83 -8.02 20.73
C HIS A 76 -35.70 -8.65 19.64
N HIS A 77 -36.57 -7.84 19.02
CA HIS A 77 -37.39 -8.17 17.84
C HIS A 77 -36.69 -7.87 16.50
N GLY A 78 -35.40 -7.54 16.51
CA GLY A 78 -34.60 -7.29 15.32
C GLY A 78 -34.37 -8.54 14.46
N LYS A 79 -33.49 -8.42 13.47
CA LYS A 79 -33.13 -9.52 12.57
C LYS A 79 -32.62 -10.75 13.33
N ASP A 80 -33.03 -11.93 12.89
CA ASP A 80 -32.53 -13.19 13.47
C ASP A 80 -31.17 -13.55 12.86
N THR A 81 -30.10 -13.27 13.62
CA THR A 81 -28.71 -13.52 13.21
C THR A 81 -28.36 -15.02 13.20
N HIS A 82 -29.15 -15.87 13.87
CA HIS A 82 -28.89 -17.31 14.01
C HIS A 82 -29.75 -18.17 13.08
N LEU A 83 -30.44 -17.58 12.09
CA LEU A 83 -31.28 -18.34 11.15
C LEU A 83 -30.53 -19.49 10.48
N LYS A 84 -29.35 -19.19 9.90
CA LYS A 84 -28.51 -20.19 9.22
C LYS A 84 -28.04 -21.30 10.17
N GLU A 85 -27.74 -20.97 11.43
CA GLU A 85 -27.32 -21.95 12.43
C GLU A 85 -28.49 -22.87 12.83
N LYS A 86 -29.69 -22.31 12.98
CA LYS A 86 -30.91 -23.07 13.25
C LYS A 86 -31.27 -24.00 12.09
N GLU A 87 -31.11 -23.55 10.85
CA GLU A 87 -31.29 -24.38 9.66
C GLU A 87 -30.32 -25.57 9.64
N ARG A 88 -29.03 -25.34 9.91
CA ARG A 88 -28.03 -26.41 10.02
C ARG A 88 -28.37 -27.43 11.10
N LYS A 89 -28.88 -26.99 12.26
CA LYS A 89 -29.33 -27.89 13.34
C LYS A 89 -30.53 -28.74 12.91
N LYS A 90 -31.51 -28.16 12.20
CA LYS A 90 -32.66 -28.91 11.67
C LYS A 90 -32.25 -30.02 10.70
N VAL A 91 -31.26 -29.76 9.83
CA VAL A 91 -30.74 -30.75 8.88
C VAL A 91 -30.00 -31.89 9.60
N LYS A 92 -29.27 -31.60 10.68
CA LYS A 92 -28.58 -32.62 11.49
C LYS A 92 -29.54 -33.48 12.33
N ASP A 93 -30.69 -32.95 12.73
CA ASP A 93 -31.69 -33.64 13.56
C ASP A 93 -32.69 -34.52 12.77
N HIS A 94 -32.39 -34.88 11.51
CA HIS A 94 -33.11 -35.94 10.78
C HIS A 94 -32.34 -37.27 10.87
N PRO A 95 -32.62 -38.13 11.86
CA PRO A 95 -32.03 -39.46 11.90
C PRO A 95 -32.68 -40.36 10.83
N VAL A 96 -31.88 -41.25 10.25
CA VAL A 96 -32.26 -42.27 9.25
C VAL A 96 -33.01 -43.47 9.90
N GLY A 97 -33.61 -43.29 11.08
CA GLY A 97 -34.20 -44.37 11.88
C GLY A 97 -35.71 -44.21 12.07
N ASP A 98 -36.44 -45.28 11.82
CA ASP A 98 -37.92 -45.34 11.72
C ASP A 98 -38.69 -45.15 13.05
N HIS A 99 -37.99 -44.88 14.15
CA HIS A 99 -38.57 -44.80 15.49
C HIS A 99 -38.01 -43.61 16.27
N ASP A 100 -38.63 -42.43 16.10
CA ASP A 100 -38.36 -41.30 16.98
C ASP A 100 -39.64 -40.51 17.28
N TYR A 101 -40.23 -40.77 18.45
CA TYR A 101 -41.42 -40.08 18.95
C TYR A 101 -41.05 -38.68 19.48
N LYS A 102 -40.74 -37.74 18.57
CA LYS A 102 -40.53 -36.34 18.95
C LYS A 102 -41.86 -35.73 19.39
N LYS A 103 -42.01 -35.45 20.70
CA LYS A 103 -43.10 -34.60 21.22
C LYS A 103 -43.00 -33.22 20.56
N LYS A 104 -43.73 -33.02 19.47
CA LYS A 104 -43.88 -31.70 18.82
C LYS A 104 -44.70 -30.82 19.74
N ARG A 105 -44.04 -30.10 20.65
CA ARG A 105 -44.66 -28.98 21.35
C ARG A 105 -45.16 -28.01 20.26
N LYS A 106 -46.47 -27.83 20.12
CA LYS A 106 -47.04 -26.87 19.17
C LYS A 106 -46.68 -25.47 19.67
N LEU A 107 -45.67 -24.85 19.06
CA LEU A 107 -45.35 -23.46 19.30
C LEU A 107 -46.39 -22.61 18.57
N LEU A 108 -47.19 -21.83 19.34
CA LEU A 108 -48.16 -20.89 18.78
C LEU A 108 -47.49 -19.80 17.92
N GLN A 109 -46.22 -19.47 18.22
CA GLN A 109 -45.40 -18.60 17.40
C GLN A 109 -43.98 -19.18 17.28
N PRO A 110 -43.42 -19.33 16.06
CA PRO A 110 -42.11 -19.96 15.86
C PRO A 110 -40.94 -19.10 16.34
N THR A 111 -41.09 -17.76 16.36
CA THR A 111 -40.06 -16.83 16.82
C THR A 111 -40.64 -15.47 17.19
N LYS A 112 -39.97 -14.78 18.13
CA LYS A 112 -40.24 -13.38 18.51
C LYS A 112 -39.64 -12.34 17.55
N LYS A 113 -38.82 -12.77 16.59
CA LYS A 113 -38.06 -11.90 15.68
C LYS A 113 -38.97 -11.35 14.57
N LYS A 114 -38.86 -10.05 14.27
CA LYS A 114 -39.72 -9.30 13.34
C LYS A 114 -38.93 -8.40 12.39
N ASP A 115 -37.61 -8.63 12.27
CA ASP A 115 -36.69 -7.84 11.43
C ASP A 115 -36.70 -6.33 11.69
N CYS A 116 -36.95 -5.92 12.95
CA CYS A 116 -36.87 -4.52 13.37
C CYS A 116 -35.46 -3.94 13.15
N SER A 117 -35.37 -2.79 12.47
CA SER A 117 -34.12 -2.08 12.18
C SER A 117 -33.53 -1.32 13.38
N ALA A 118 -34.30 -1.17 14.46
CA ALA A 118 -33.87 -0.42 15.64
C ALA A 118 -32.61 -1.04 16.28
N GLY A 119 -31.61 -0.21 16.51
CA GLY A 119 -30.37 -0.58 17.18
C GLY A 119 -29.70 0.63 17.81
N ILE A 120 -28.84 0.36 18.79
CA ILE A 120 -28.09 1.38 19.52
C ILE A 120 -26.60 1.11 19.25
N ARG A 121 -25.86 2.18 18.91
CA ARG A 121 -24.41 2.13 18.72
C ARG A 121 -23.78 3.05 19.76
N VAL A 122 -22.82 2.52 20.51
CA VAL A 122 -22.11 3.24 21.56
C VAL A 122 -20.62 3.17 21.26
N ARG A 123 -19.94 4.31 21.39
CA ARG A 123 -18.48 4.43 21.30
C ARG A 123 -17.95 4.88 22.64
N HIS A 124 -16.97 4.16 23.14
CA HIS A 124 -16.19 4.55 24.31
C HIS A 124 -14.96 5.30 23.81
N ILE A 125 -14.84 6.56 24.20
CA ILE A 125 -13.73 7.42 23.82
C ILE A 125 -13.12 8.07 25.05
N ILE A 126 -11.83 8.38 24.95
CA ILE A 126 -11.13 9.25 25.90
C ILE A 126 -10.83 10.54 25.17
N ARG A 127 -11.20 11.68 25.76
CA ARG A 127 -10.92 13.02 25.23
C ARG A 127 -9.82 13.68 26.03
N PHE A 128 -9.06 14.55 25.39
CA PHE A 128 -7.95 15.29 25.99
C PHE A 128 -8.18 16.81 25.86
N PRO A 129 -9.08 17.41 26.66
CA PRO A 129 -9.41 18.84 26.56
C PRO A 129 -8.20 19.76 26.76
N ASP A 130 -7.23 19.35 27.57
CA ASP A 130 -6.02 20.14 27.86
C ASP A 130 -5.12 20.36 26.64
N TYR A 131 -5.33 19.57 25.58
CA TYR A 131 -4.58 19.63 24.32
C TYR A 131 -5.44 20.16 23.17
N GLN A 132 -6.46 20.95 23.48
CA GLN A 132 -7.32 21.55 22.46
C GLN A 132 -6.52 22.50 21.56
N VAL A 133 -6.59 22.25 20.25
CA VAL A 133 -5.95 23.08 19.23
C VAL A 133 -6.99 24.07 18.69
N SER A 134 -6.62 25.36 18.64
CA SER A 134 -7.44 26.38 17.99
C SER A 134 -7.40 26.20 16.47
N ASP A 135 -8.59 26.24 15.84
CA ASP A 135 -8.87 25.96 14.43
C ASP A 135 -7.78 26.52 13.49
N CYS A 136 -6.84 25.66 13.08
CA CYS A 136 -5.88 25.97 12.04
C CYS A 136 -6.60 25.81 10.70
N GLY A 137 -7.29 26.89 10.30
CA GLY A 137 -8.21 26.92 9.18
C GLY A 137 -7.77 26.04 8.01
N LYS A 138 -8.55 24.98 7.77
CA LYS A 138 -8.56 24.12 6.57
C LYS A 138 -7.25 24.17 5.76
N ARG A 139 -6.17 23.64 6.32
CA ARG A 139 -5.09 23.13 5.47
C ARG A 139 -5.61 21.86 4.84
N SER A 140 -5.56 21.79 3.51
CA SER A 140 -5.69 20.56 2.76
C SER A 140 -4.91 19.46 3.48
N GLU A 141 -5.58 18.36 3.84
CA GLU A 141 -4.98 17.20 4.52
C GLU A 141 -3.76 16.62 3.80
N LYS A 142 -3.47 17.06 2.57
CA LYS A 142 -2.31 16.65 1.77
C LYS A 142 -1.00 17.38 2.09
N ASP A 143 -1.03 18.54 2.74
CA ASP A 143 0.16 19.38 2.92
C ASP A 143 0.65 19.49 4.38
N ALA A 144 -0.12 18.96 5.34
CA ALA A 144 0.19 19.09 6.77
C ALA A 144 1.28 18.11 7.25
N ASP A 145 1.40 16.92 6.64
CA ASP A 145 2.43 15.93 7.03
C ASP A 145 3.83 16.34 6.57
N ALA A 146 3.95 17.05 5.45
CA ALA A 146 5.24 17.52 4.92
C ALA A 146 5.97 18.48 5.89
N SER A 147 5.24 19.15 6.80
CA SER A 147 5.82 20.12 7.75
C SER A 147 6.32 19.51 9.07
N LEU A 148 6.10 18.20 9.31
CA LEU A 148 6.60 17.47 10.49
C LEU A 148 7.52 16.29 10.14
N ILE A 149 7.68 15.98 8.86
CA ILE A 149 8.67 15.01 8.40
C ILE A 149 10.05 15.65 8.53
N GLN A 150 10.85 15.14 9.45
CA GLN A 150 12.27 15.46 9.47
C GLN A 150 12.95 14.66 8.36
N PRO A 151 13.55 15.31 7.34
CA PRO A 151 14.28 14.59 6.31
C PRO A 151 15.46 13.84 6.95
N ILE A 152 15.78 12.67 6.41
CA ILE A 152 16.98 11.91 6.82
C ILE A 152 18.21 12.79 6.62
N ASP A 153 19.17 12.67 7.53
CA ASP A 153 20.46 13.33 7.40
C ASP A 153 21.19 12.93 6.11
N GLU A 154 21.81 13.90 5.44
CA GLU A 154 22.46 13.68 4.14
C GLU A 154 23.57 12.62 4.19
N ASP A 155 24.30 12.54 5.30
CA ASP A 155 25.36 11.54 5.44
C ASP A 155 24.80 10.13 5.59
N LEU A 156 23.63 9.98 6.22
CA LEU A 156 22.92 8.70 6.27
C LEU A 156 22.37 8.32 4.89
N LYS A 157 21.83 9.26 4.11
CA LYS A 157 21.39 8.99 2.73
C LYS A 157 22.55 8.48 1.86
N LYS A 158 23.71 9.14 1.94
CA LYS A 158 24.93 8.71 1.24
C LYS A 158 25.39 7.33 1.69
N TYR A 159 25.37 7.08 3.01
CA TYR A 159 25.75 5.78 3.56
C TYR A 159 24.81 4.66 3.12
N ILE A 160 23.49 4.88 3.11
CA ILE A 160 22.51 3.92 2.56
C ILE A 160 22.86 3.57 1.11
N GLY A 161 23.07 4.59 0.27
CA GLY A 161 23.44 4.39 -1.12
C GLY A 161 24.73 3.58 -1.29
N LEU A 162 25.76 3.90 -0.50
CA LEU A 162 27.04 3.18 -0.52
C LEU A 162 26.88 1.71 -0.09
N MET A 163 26.12 1.44 0.97
CA MET A 163 25.91 0.08 1.47
C MET A 163 25.07 -0.77 0.52
N VAL A 164 24.11 -0.16 -0.18
CA VAL A 164 23.34 -0.84 -1.22
C VAL A 164 24.23 -1.17 -2.43
N VAL A 165 25.01 -0.20 -2.93
CA VAL A 165 25.75 -0.36 -4.18
C VAL A 165 27.02 -1.18 -4.00
N GLN A 166 27.85 -0.88 -2.99
CA GLN A 166 29.15 -1.51 -2.81
C GLN A 166 29.07 -2.84 -2.05
N HIS A 167 28.18 -2.91 -1.06
CA HIS A 167 28.05 -4.07 -0.16
C HIS A 167 26.83 -4.95 -0.45
N GLN A 168 26.00 -4.59 -1.45
CA GLN A 168 24.83 -5.35 -1.88
C GLN A 168 23.88 -5.73 -0.74
N VAL A 169 23.71 -4.82 0.22
CA VAL A 169 22.78 -5.04 1.34
C VAL A 169 21.35 -4.95 0.83
N GLY A 170 20.67 -6.10 0.72
CA GLY A 170 19.27 -6.19 0.29
C GLY A 170 18.24 -6.17 1.43
N SER A 171 18.66 -6.41 2.68
CA SER A 171 17.75 -6.47 3.82
C SER A 171 17.60 -5.12 4.52
N THR A 172 16.36 -4.68 4.70
CA THR A 172 16.00 -3.45 5.44
C THR A 172 16.43 -3.53 6.91
N PHE A 173 16.33 -4.70 7.54
CA PHE A 173 16.79 -4.93 8.91
C PHE A 173 18.30 -4.83 9.04
N GLN A 174 19.04 -5.41 8.09
CA GLN A 174 20.49 -5.30 8.07
C GLN A 174 20.92 -3.84 7.87
N MET A 175 20.26 -3.12 6.96
CA MET A 175 20.51 -1.70 6.74
C MET A 175 20.24 -0.87 8.00
N LYS A 176 19.14 -1.14 8.71
CA LYS A 176 18.82 -0.47 9.98
C LYS A 176 19.93 -0.66 11.01
N LEU A 177 20.43 -1.89 11.17
CA LEU A 177 21.50 -2.18 12.11
C LEU A 177 22.80 -1.46 11.75
N LEU A 178 23.16 -1.44 10.46
CA LEU A 178 24.33 -0.73 9.94
C LEU A 178 24.23 0.78 10.18
N LEU A 179 23.05 1.37 9.96
CA LEU A 179 22.80 2.79 10.26
C LEU A 179 22.95 3.07 11.76
N GLU A 180 22.46 2.19 12.64
CA GLU A 180 22.65 2.39 14.09
C GLU A 180 24.13 2.43 14.49
N VAL A 181 24.94 1.56 13.88
CA VAL A 181 26.39 1.50 14.10
C VAL A 181 27.06 2.75 13.57
N TYR A 182 26.72 3.17 12.33
CA TYR A 182 27.27 4.36 11.69
C TYR A 182 26.95 5.65 12.47
N VAL A 183 25.71 5.81 12.95
CA VAL A 183 25.32 6.96 13.79
C VAL A 183 26.14 7.01 15.06
N LYS A 184 26.33 5.87 15.75
CA LYS A 184 27.06 5.82 17.03
C LYS A 184 28.57 5.97 16.87
N GLN A 185 29.16 5.32 15.87
CA GLN A 185 30.61 5.19 15.72
C GLN A 185 31.22 6.26 14.82
N THR A 186 30.46 6.77 13.85
CA THR A 186 30.97 7.72 12.85
C THR A 186 30.39 9.12 13.05
N LEU A 187 29.07 9.27 13.15
CA LEU A 187 28.45 10.59 13.25
C LEU A 187 28.57 11.23 14.64
N PHE A 188 28.38 10.46 15.71
CA PHE A 188 28.40 10.95 17.10
C PHE A 188 29.50 10.30 17.96
N ASN A 189 30.66 10.04 17.37
CA ASN A 189 31.77 9.45 18.11
C ASN A 189 32.20 10.37 19.28
N GLY A 190 32.06 9.88 20.52
CA GLY A 190 32.38 10.62 21.74
C GLY A 190 31.44 11.79 22.09
N HIS A 191 30.32 11.97 21.37
CA HIS A 191 29.34 13.04 21.60
C HIS A 191 28.00 12.49 22.13
N ASN A 192 27.15 13.38 22.65
CA ASN A 192 25.80 13.01 23.09
C ASN A 192 24.94 12.57 21.90
N ILE A 193 24.46 11.34 21.96
CA ILE A 193 23.66 10.71 20.90
C ILE A 193 22.25 11.32 20.91
N PRO A 194 21.71 11.76 19.75
CA PRO A 194 20.33 12.23 19.65
C PRO A 194 19.31 11.18 20.07
N SER A 195 18.18 11.62 20.63
CA SER A 195 17.07 10.74 21.02
C SER A 195 16.63 9.83 19.85
N ARG A 196 16.27 8.59 20.16
CA ARG A 196 15.73 7.61 19.19
C ARG A 196 14.44 8.05 18.52
N LEU A 197 13.76 9.06 19.07
CA LEU A 197 12.56 9.65 18.49
C LEU A 197 12.89 10.62 17.33
N ASN A 198 14.15 11.00 17.16
CA ASN A 198 14.60 11.91 16.11
C ASN A 198 14.75 11.16 14.78
N LYS A 199 13.74 11.27 13.91
CA LYS A 199 13.68 10.56 12.62
C LYS A 199 14.78 10.97 11.63
N ARG A 200 15.42 12.13 11.83
CA ARG A 200 16.56 12.57 11.01
C ARG A 200 17.75 11.60 11.11
N PHE A 201 18.01 11.08 12.31
CA PHE A 201 19.15 10.16 12.57
C PHE A 201 18.72 8.71 12.79
N TRP A 202 17.46 8.50 13.17
CA TRP A 202 16.86 7.19 13.42
C TRP A 202 15.65 6.98 12.50
N PRO A 203 15.88 6.80 11.18
CA PRO A 203 14.80 6.62 10.21
C PRO A 203 13.99 5.35 10.49
N SER A 204 12.72 5.34 10.07
CA SER A 204 11.88 4.15 10.17
C SER A 204 12.30 3.07 9.16
N ILE A 205 11.86 1.83 9.37
CA ILE A 205 12.11 0.74 8.42
C ILE A 205 11.57 1.11 7.02
N LYS A 206 10.43 1.80 6.97
CA LYS A 206 9.82 2.31 5.74
C LYS A 206 10.70 3.34 5.03
N ASP A 207 11.22 4.32 5.77
CA ASP A 207 12.13 5.32 5.20
C ASP A 207 13.40 4.66 4.65
N ILE A 208 13.94 3.68 5.38
CA ILE A 208 15.10 2.88 4.95
C ILE A 208 14.77 2.13 3.65
N LYS A 209 13.64 1.42 3.59
CA LYS A 209 13.19 0.69 2.40
C LYS A 209 13.10 1.61 1.18
N ASN A 210 12.47 2.77 1.36
CA ASN A 210 12.30 3.76 0.30
C ASN A 210 13.66 4.31 -0.17
N HIS A 211 14.56 4.67 0.73
CA HIS A 211 15.90 5.15 0.36
C HIS A 211 16.78 4.07 -0.29
N MET A 212 16.65 2.81 0.13
CA MET A 212 17.33 1.69 -0.51
C MET A 212 16.82 1.48 -1.94
N ALA A 213 15.49 1.52 -2.13
CA ALA A 213 14.86 1.41 -3.45
C ALA A 213 15.29 2.56 -4.38
N LEU A 214 15.32 3.80 -3.87
CA LEU A 214 15.84 4.96 -4.60
C LEU A 214 17.32 4.82 -4.96
N ALA A 215 18.15 4.26 -4.08
CA ALA A 215 19.55 4.02 -4.38
C ALA A 215 19.74 2.99 -5.50
N LEU A 216 18.95 1.91 -5.51
CA LEU A 216 18.94 0.93 -6.61
C LEU A 216 18.48 1.56 -7.92
N LEU A 217 17.40 2.34 -7.91
CA LEU A 217 16.91 3.06 -9.09
C LEU A 217 17.98 3.99 -9.68
N ARG A 218 18.70 4.73 -8.82
CA ARG A 218 19.80 5.60 -9.26
C ARG A 218 20.96 4.81 -9.88
N LEU A 219 21.23 3.59 -9.42
CA LEU A 219 22.21 2.70 -10.04
C LEU A 219 21.74 2.24 -11.43
N HIS A 220 20.44 1.99 -11.60
CA HIS A 220 19.88 1.50 -12.88
C HIS A 220 19.85 2.57 -13.98
N ASN A 221 19.78 3.85 -13.60
CA ASN A 221 19.69 4.98 -14.51
C ASN A 221 20.99 5.81 -14.63
N THR A 222 22.17 5.24 -14.37
CA THR A 222 23.39 6.03 -14.48
C THR A 222 23.67 6.43 -15.94
N ASN A 223 24.01 7.70 -16.15
CA ASN A 223 24.38 8.22 -17.47
C ASN A 223 25.61 7.51 -18.04
N VAL A 224 26.45 6.96 -17.16
CA VAL A 224 27.61 6.16 -17.55
C VAL A 224 27.17 4.93 -18.33
N ASP A 225 26.15 4.21 -17.83
CA ASP A 225 25.63 3.03 -18.52
C ASP A 225 24.98 3.40 -19.86
N GLN A 226 24.22 4.50 -19.92
CA GLN A 226 23.59 4.93 -21.17
C GLN A 226 24.60 5.37 -22.24
N ALA A 227 25.70 6.04 -21.84
CA ALA A 227 26.77 6.42 -22.75
C ALA A 227 27.49 5.19 -23.34
N VAL A 228 27.75 4.18 -22.51
CA VAL A 228 28.35 2.90 -22.95
C VAL A 228 27.43 2.19 -23.93
N VAL A 229 26.12 2.12 -23.64
CA VAL A 229 25.15 1.52 -24.57
C VAL A 229 25.11 2.28 -25.89
N SER A 230 25.16 3.62 -25.87
CA SER A 230 25.24 4.42 -27.10
C SER A 230 26.49 4.12 -27.92
N GLU A 231 27.64 3.91 -27.27
CA GLU A 231 28.87 3.51 -27.96
C GLU A 231 28.75 2.09 -28.55
N LEU A 232 28.10 1.16 -27.85
CA LEU A 232 27.87 -0.20 -28.36
C LEU A 232 26.93 -0.20 -29.57
N VAL A 233 25.87 0.61 -29.54
CA VAL A 233 24.93 0.72 -30.66
C VAL A 233 25.62 1.24 -31.92
N THR A 234 26.48 2.25 -31.81
CA THR A 234 27.24 2.75 -32.97
C THR A 234 28.17 1.69 -33.56
N LYS A 235 28.76 0.82 -32.74
CA LYS A 235 29.53 -0.34 -33.21
C LYS A 235 28.63 -1.36 -33.93
N TRP A 236 27.46 -1.68 -33.36
CA TRP A 236 26.53 -2.64 -33.97
C TRP A 236 25.90 -2.14 -35.27
N GLU A 237 25.65 -0.83 -35.41
CA GLU A 237 25.19 -0.22 -36.66
C GLU A 237 26.22 -0.40 -37.79
N ILE A 238 27.52 -0.33 -37.46
CA ILE A 238 28.61 -0.55 -38.43
C ILE A 238 28.70 -2.04 -38.80
N GLU A 239 28.58 -2.94 -37.81
CA GLU A 239 28.64 -4.39 -38.03
C GLU A 239 27.42 -4.93 -38.80
N ASN A 240 26.23 -4.40 -38.52
CA ASN A 240 24.95 -4.85 -39.07
C ASN A 240 24.15 -3.67 -39.65
N PRO A 241 24.56 -3.13 -40.81
CA PRO A 241 23.97 -1.91 -41.39
C PRO A 241 22.53 -2.07 -41.90
N LYS A 242 22.01 -3.29 -41.95
CA LYS A 242 20.63 -3.59 -42.35
C LYS A 242 19.68 -3.67 -41.16
N ASP A 243 20.21 -3.77 -39.95
CA ASP A 243 19.41 -3.89 -38.74
C ASP A 243 18.96 -2.50 -38.29
N ASN A 244 17.77 -2.45 -37.71
CA ASN A 244 17.17 -1.23 -37.20
C ASN A 244 17.54 -1.08 -35.73
N PHE A 245 18.48 -0.18 -35.45
CA PHE A 245 18.81 0.27 -34.12
C PHE A 245 18.20 1.65 -33.87
N PHE A 246 17.54 1.80 -32.72
CA PHE A 246 17.08 3.09 -32.25
C PHE A 246 17.45 3.25 -30.79
N ILE A 247 18.21 4.28 -30.46
CA ILE A 247 18.56 4.62 -29.08
C ILE A 247 18.22 6.08 -28.78
N ARG A 248 17.65 6.28 -27.59
CA ARG A 248 17.43 7.59 -26.98
C ARG A 248 18.03 7.57 -25.57
N VAL A 249 19.06 8.38 -25.40
CA VAL A 249 19.70 8.63 -24.10
C VAL A 249 18.96 9.77 -23.39
N LYS A 250 18.77 9.65 -22.08
CA LYS A 250 18.16 10.69 -21.25
C LYS A 250 19.11 11.88 -21.15
N LYS A 251 18.61 13.11 -21.30
CA LYS A 251 19.40 14.32 -21.06
C LYS A 251 19.32 14.71 -19.59
N ASP A 252 20.45 15.16 -19.04
CA ASP A 252 20.50 15.73 -17.69
C ASP A 252 19.60 16.96 -17.60
N ASN A 253 18.58 16.88 -16.75
CA ASN A 253 18.10 18.06 -16.04
C ASN A 253 18.78 18.01 -14.67
N ASP A 254 19.76 18.90 -14.46
CA ASP A 254 20.47 19.06 -13.17
C ASP A 254 19.51 19.32 -11.99
N ASP A 255 18.26 19.68 -12.28
CA ASP A 255 17.17 19.92 -11.32
C ASP A 255 16.51 18.63 -10.76
N GLU A 256 16.72 17.44 -11.35
CA GLU A 256 16.17 16.17 -10.83
C GLU A 256 16.95 15.64 -9.60
N ILE A 257 18.16 16.14 -9.35
CA ILE A 257 19.05 15.65 -8.28
C ILE A 257 18.56 16.07 -6.87
N ASN A 258 17.78 17.16 -6.77
CA ASN A 258 17.34 17.75 -5.51
C ASN A 258 15.82 17.75 -5.29
N GLN A 259 15.03 17.07 -6.12
CA GLN A 259 13.60 16.96 -5.86
C GLN A 259 13.34 15.85 -4.83
N ASP A 260 12.85 16.25 -3.67
CA ASP A 260 12.25 15.36 -2.68
C ASP A 260 11.14 14.56 -3.37
N ILE A 261 11.44 13.31 -3.72
CA ILE A 261 10.46 12.39 -4.31
C ILE A 261 9.34 12.21 -3.27
N PRO A 262 8.08 12.52 -3.60
CA PRO A 262 6.97 12.32 -2.67
C PRO A 262 6.88 10.84 -2.32
N LEU A 263 7.20 10.50 -1.07
CA LEU A 263 7.01 9.16 -0.53
C LEU A 263 5.51 8.87 -0.57
N CYS A 264 5.11 7.78 -1.23
CA CYS A 264 3.70 7.40 -1.32
C CYS A 264 3.09 7.23 0.10
N PRO A 265 1.95 7.87 0.39
CA PRO A 265 1.20 7.60 1.62
C PRO A 265 0.55 6.20 1.57
N GLU A 266 0.26 5.68 2.76
CA GLU A 266 0.01 4.28 3.08
C GLU A 266 -1.22 3.65 2.41
N ASN A 267 -1.10 2.35 2.11
CA ASN A 267 -2.18 1.39 2.35
C ASN A 267 -1.75 0.54 3.56
N ASP A 268 -2.53 0.56 4.64
CA ASP A 268 -2.23 -0.05 5.96
C ASP A 268 -2.42 -1.58 6.00
N ASP A 269 -2.09 -2.30 4.94
CA ASP A 269 -2.18 -3.76 4.91
C ASP A 269 -0.82 -4.30 4.46
N ASP A 270 0.01 -4.76 5.41
CA ASP A 270 0.85 -5.98 5.33
C ASP A 270 2.04 -5.92 6.32
N ASP A 271 1.78 -6.32 7.57
CA ASP A 271 2.78 -6.60 8.61
C ASP A 271 3.40 -8.02 8.47
N ASP A 272 3.52 -8.54 7.23
CA ASP A 272 4.07 -9.88 6.98
C ASP A 272 5.15 -9.84 5.88
N ASP A 273 6.22 -9.07 6.12
CA ASP A 273 7.42 -9.09 5.27
C ASP A 273 8.26 -10.35 5.58
N ASN A 274 7.81 -11.49 5.04
CA ASN A 274 8.59 -12.72 4.97
C ASN A 274 9.62 -12.62 3.82
N GLY A 275 10.56 -11.68 3.93
CA GLY A 275 11.78 -11.64 3.12
C GLY A 275 11.56 -11.75 1.62
N GLU A 276 10.52 -11.10 1.07
CA GLU A 276 10.35 -11.02 -0.36
C GLU A 276 11.29 -9.95 -0.94
N ASP A 277 11.94 -10.29 -2.06
CA ASP A 277 12.87 -9.45 -2.79
C ASP A 277 12.34 -8.01 -2.96
N LEU A 278 13.24 -7.02 -2.91
CA LEU A 278 12.96 -5.60 -3.18
C LEU A 278 12.53 -5.42 -4.65
N MET A 279 11.32 -5.84 -4.99
CA MET A 279 10.66 -5.49 -6.24
C MET A 279 9.96 -4.15 -6.03
N LEU A 280 10.38 -3.16 -6.79
CA LEU A 280 9.73 -1.86 -6.86
C LEU A 280 8.32 -2.03 -7.41
N ASP A 281 7.33 -1.43 -6.76
CA ASP A 281 5.97 -1.36 -7.26
C ASP A 281 5.84 -0.27 -8.35
N ASP A 282 5.07 -0.56 -9.39
CA ASP A 282 4.87 0.29 -10.58
C ASP A 282 4.28 1.69 -10.25
N GLU A 283 3.73 1.89 -9.04
CA GLU A 283 3.22 3.19 -8.59
C GLU A 283 4.33 4.14 -8.11
N THR A 284 5.41 3.64 -7.49
CA THR A 284 6.53 4.50 -7.05
C THR A 284 7.39 4.99 -8.21
N LEU A 285 7.48 4.22 -9.31
CA LEU A 285 8.16 4.65 -10.54
C LEU A 285 7.47 5.82 -11.26
N LYS A 286 6.13 5.94 -11.14
CA LYS A 286 5.35 6.96 -11.86
C LYS A 286 5.50 8.38 -11.30
N SER A 287 5.88 8.53 -10.02
CA SER A 287 5.98 9.85 -9.39
C SER A 287 7.29 10.59 -9.71
N VAL A 288 8.29 9.91 -10.26
CA VAL A 288 9.66 10.44 -10.42
C VAL A 288 9.92 11.06 -11.80
N SER A 289 9.18 10.67 -12.84
CA SER A 289 9.52 11.05 -14.22
C SER A 289 8.51 12.03 -14.82
N VAL A 290 8.72 13.33 -14.61
CA VAL A 290 7.91 14.42 -15.22
C VAL A 290 8.41 14.78 -16.63
N THR A 291 9.54 14.22 -17.08
CA THR A 291 10.17 14.53 -18.37
C THR A 291 9.70 13.61 -19.50
N ASP A 292 9.36 14.19 -20.66
CA ASP A 292 8.84 13.50 -21.86
C ASP A 292 9.90 12.68 -22.63
N GLU A 293 11.18 12.86 -22.29
CA GLU A 293 12.35 12.27 -22.96
C GLU A 293 13.01 11.17 -22.10
N LYS A 294 12.28 10.08 -21.89
CA LYS A 294 12.76 8.88 -21.20
C LYS A 294 13.74 8.06 -22.03
N PHE A 295 14.59 7.28 -21.36
CA PHE A 295 15.48 6.32 -22.02
C PHE A 295 14.69 5.28 -22.82
N LEU A 296 15.12 5.03 -24.06
CA LEU A 296 14.51 4.05 -24.93
C LEU A 296 15.54 3.41 -25.86
N PHE A 297 15.54 2.09 -25.92
CA PHE A 297 16.33 1.31 -26.87
C PHE A 297 15.45 0.33 -27.62
N ILE A 298 15.61 0.24 -28.93
CA ILE A 298 14.91 -0.69 -29.81
C ILE A 298 15.92 -1.31 -30.76
N HIS A 299 15.83 -2.62 -30.91
CA HIS A 299 16.59 -3.38 -31.89
C HIS A 299 15.64 -4.32 -32.65
N GLN A 300 15.79 -4.33 -33.97
CA GLN A 300 15.12 -5.26 -34.86
C GLN A 300 16.04 -5.59 -36.04
N SER A 301 16.37 -6.86 -36.23
CA SER A 301 17.17 -7.27 -37.39
C SER A 301 16.37 -7.26 -38.70
N ASP A 302 17.05 -7.24 -39.84
CA ASP A 302 16.41 -7.32 -41.17
C ASP A 302 15.51 -8.57 -41.28
N PHE A 303 16.00 -9.71 -40.79
CA PHE A 303 15.22 -10.95 -40.77
C PHE A 303 13.97 -10.85 -39.88
N GLN A 304 14.11 -10.21 -38.72
CA GLN A 304 13.00 -9.97 -37.81
C GLN A 304 11.94 -9.04 -38.42
N LYS A 305 12.37 -7.99 -39.14
CA LYS A 305 11.46 -7.10 -39.87
C LYS A 305 10.68 -7.86 -40.94
N GLN A 306 11.33 -8.74 -41.70
CA GLN A 306 10.68 -9.59 -42.70
C GLN A 306 9.66 -10.56 -42.07
N LEU A 307 10.00 -11.16 -40.93
CA LEU A 307 9.07 -12.02 -40.18
C LEU A 307 7.85 -11.25 -39.68
N LEU A 308 8.04 -10.05 -39.14
CA LEU A 308 6.95 -9.20 -38.68
C LEU A 308 6.00 -8.83 -39.83
N LEU A 309 6.54 -8.49 -41.01
CA LEU A 309 5.73 -8.19 -42.20
C LEU A 309 4.93 -9.40 -42.69
N LYS A 310 5.49 -10.60 -42.58
CA LYS A 310 4.89 -11.85 -43.06
C LYS A 310 3.85 -12.44 -42.10
N TYR A 311 4.11 -12.40 -40.80
CA TYR A 311 3.30 -13.10 -39.78
C TYR A 311 2.64 -12.17 -38.75
N GLY A 312 3.05 -10.91 -38.65
CA GLY A 312 2.58 -9.97 -37.62
C GLY A 312 1.23 -9.32 -37.88
N GLN A 313 0.51 -9.71 -38.94
CA GLN A 313 -0.76 -9.08 -39.35
C GLN A 313 -1.95 -9.53 -38.48
N GLU A 314 -1.91 -10.75 -37.95
CA GLU A 314 -3.02 -11.33 -37.18
C GLU A 314 -2.81 -11.16 -35.66
N MET A 315 -1.61 -11.49 -35.16
CA MET A 315 -1.32 -11.49 -33.73
C MET A 315 0.17 -11.28 -33.46
N CYS A 316 0.47 -10.43 -32.49
CA CYS A 316 1.80 -10.28 -31.90
C CYS A 316 1.68 -10.43 -30.38
N LEU A 317 2.60 -11.17 -29.77
CA LEU A 317 2.73 -11.30 -28.32
C LEU A 317 3.88 -10.43 -27.84
N MET A 318 3.75 -9.87 -26.65
CA MET A 318 4.81 -9.13 -25.98
C MET A 318 5.19 -9.88 -24.70
N ASP A 319 6.45 -10.30 -24.61
CA ASP A 319 7.00 -11.03 -23.48
C ASP A 319 7.80 -10.07 -22.58
N ALA A 320 7.41 -9.97 -21.32
CA ALA A 320 7.97 -9.08 -20.29
C ALA A 320 9.03 -9.81 -19.46
N THR A 321 10.11 -10.23 -20.14
CA THR A 321 11.12 -11.15 -19.55
C THR A 321 11.76 -10.66 -18.26
N TYR A 322 11.95 -9.35 -18.09
CA TYR A 322 12.55 -8.78 -16.88
C TYR A 322 11.85 -9.19 -15.58
N ARG A 323 10.53 -9.46 -15.61
CA ARG A 323 9.77 -9.92 -14.43
C ARG A 323 10.20 -11.30 -13.94
N THR A 324 10.73 -12.13 -14.85
CA THR A 324 11.17 -13.50 -14.53
C THR A 324 12.68 -13.59 -14.28
N THR A 325 13.46 -12.72 -14.92
CA THR A 325 14.93 -12.73 -14.87
C THR A 325 15.51 -11.68 -13.92
N GLN A 326 14.67 -10.89 -13.26
CA GLN A 326 15.04 -9.81 -12.33
C GLN A 326 16.01 -8.80 -12.97
N TYR A 327 15.82 -8.48 -14.26
CA TYR A 327 16.63 -7.44 -14.90
C TYR A 327 16.30 -6.06 -14.30
N ALA A 328 17.36 -5.27 -14.14
CA ALA A 328 17.36 -3.89 -13.68
C ALA A 328 16.41 -2.95 -14.44
N VAL A 329 16.20 -3.21 -15.73
CA VAL A 329 15.42 -2.39 -16.64
C VAL A 329 14.36 -3.24 -17.36
N PRO A 330 13.16 -2.69 -17.61
CA PRO A 330 12.13 -3.38 -18.37
C PRO A 330 12.59 -3.79 -19.78
N LEU A 331 12.91 -5.09 -19.94
CA LEU A 331 13.28 -5.73 -21.21
C LEU A 331 12.09 -6.49 -21.80
N TYR A 332 11.73 -6.13 -23.02
CA TYR A 332 10.61 -6.72 -23.74
C TYR A 332 11.05 -7.38 -25.05
N PHE A 333 10.41 -8.51 -25.35
CA PHE A 333 10.50 -9.16 -26.65
C PHE A 333 9.13 -9.16 -27.32
N ILE A 334 9.09 -8.84 -28.61
CA ILE A 334 7.89 -9.01 -29.42
C ILE A 334 8.03 -10.31 -30.19
N CYS A 335 7.02 -11.15 -30.11
CA CYS A 335 7.00 -12.49 -30.69
C CYS A 335 5.81 -12.65 -31.63
N VAL A 336 6.02 -13.32 -32.77
CA VAL A 336 4.95 -13.69 -33.69
C VAL A 336 4.82 -15.21 -33.79
N PRO A 337 3.60 -15.76 -33.91
CA PRO A 337 3.41 -17.17 -34.21
C PRO A 337 3.83 -17.44 -35.66
N THR A 338 4.82 -18.30 -35.86
CA THR A 338 5.16 -18.83 -37.19
C THR A 338 4.59 -20.23 -37.37
N THR A 339 4.78 -20.82 -38.55
CA THR A 339 4.30 -22.18 -38.85
C THR A 339 4.93 -23.27 -37.97
N VAL A 340 6.07 -22.99 -37.33
CA VAL A 340 6.79 -23.97 -36.51
C VAL A 340 6.75 -23.61 -35.04
N ASN A 341 7.04 -22.35 -34.67
CA ASN A 341 7.13 -21.88 -33.29
C ASN A 341 6.90 -20.36 -33.17
N TYR A 342 6.84 -19.84 -31.95
CA TYR A 342 6.94 -18.39 -31.72
C TYR A 342 8.36 -17.91 -31.97
N MET A 343 8.49 -16.85 -32.76
CA MET A 343 9.78 -16.25 -33.10
C MET A 343 9.83 -14.80 -32.63
N THR A 344 10.93 -14.39 -32.01
CA THR A 344 11.18 -13.00 -31.61
C THR A 344 11.45 -12.12 -32.83
N VAL A 345 10.68 -11.04 -32.98
CA VAL A 345 10.71 -10.11 -34.11
C VAL A 345 11.10 -8.68 -33.73
N ALA A 346 11.26 -8.38 -32.45
CA ALA A 346 11.90 -7.16 -31.98
C ALA A 346 12.29 -7.32 -30.51
N THR A 347 13.30 -6.57 -30.11
CA THR A 347 13.72 -6.44 -28.72
C THR A 347 13.75 -4.96 -28.36
N PHE A 348 13.22 -4.60 -27.21
CA PHE A 348 13.28 -3.21 -26.76
C PHE A 348 13.38 -3.10 -25.24
N ILE A 349 13.97 -1.98 -24.80
CA ILE A 349 14.18 -1.65 -23.39
C ILE A 349 13.58 -0.26 -23.14
N THR A 350 12.80 -0.13 -22.08
CA THR A 350 12.20 1.13 -21.63
C THR A 350 12.64 1.45 -20.21
N GLU A 351 12.77 2.74 -19.86
CA GLU A 351 13.09 3.17 -18.49
C GLU A 351 12.03 2.77 -17.44
N THR A 352 10.75 2.83 -17.81
CA THR A 352 9.58 2.64 -16.92
C THR A 352 8.51 1.84 -17.68
N GLU A 353 7.66 1.09 -16.97
CA GLU A 353 6.57 0.26 -17.53
C GLU A 353 5.36 1.09 -18.00
N ASP A 354 5.60 2.14 -18.76
CA ASP A 354 4.55 3.06 -19.17
C ASP A 354 3.91 2.69 -20.50
N SER A 355 2.58 2.79 -20.54
CA SER A 355 1.80 2.66 -21.78
C SER A 355 2.25 3.63 -22.87
N ASN A 356 2.68 4.85 -22.51
CA ASN A 356 3.17 5.85 -23.47
C ASN A 356 4.51 5.45 -24.10
N SER A 357 5.43 4.90 -23.30
CA SER A 357 6.74 4.43 -23.76
C SER A 357 6.59 3.24 -24.69
N ILE A 358 5.78 2.25 -24.30
CA ILE A 358 5.48 1.07 -25.12
C ILE A 358 4.80 1.49 -26.44
N LYS A 359 3.84 2.42 -26.41
CA LYS A 359 3.20 2.94 -27.62
C LYS A 359 4.20 3.58 -28.58
N LYS A 360 5.17 4.36 -28.08
CA LYS A 360 6.24 4.96 -28.91
C LYS A 360 7.08 3.89 -29.60
N VAL A 361 7.42 2.81 -28.89
CA VAL A 361 8.15 1.65 -29.45
C VAL A 361 7.37 1.00 -30.58
N LEU A 362 6.10 0.66 -30.35
CA LEU A 362 5.27 -0.02 -31.35
C LEU A 362 5.07 0.82 -32.61
N LEU A 363 5.02 2.15 -32.47
CA LEU A 363 4.97 3.06 -33.62
C LEU A 363 6.28 3.05 -34.42
N GLN A 364 7.43 2.94 -33.74
CA GLN A 364 8.74 2.89 -34.39
C GLN A 364 8.95 1.58 -35.15
N LEU A 365 8.48 0.45 -34.60
CA LEU A 365 8.57 -0.87 -35.23
C LEU A 365 7.64 -1.05 -36.44
N ARG A 366 6.65 -0.16 -36.61
CA ARG A 366 5.74 -0.17 -37.76
C ARG A 366 6.36 0.46 -39.02
N GLN A 367 7.49 1.16 -38.90
CA GLN A 367 8.23 1.80 -39.99
C GLN A 367 9.23 0.81 -40.61
#